data_AF-A0A1S1PCI5-F1
#
_entry.id   AF-A0A1S1PCI5-F1
#
_cell.length_a   1.000
_cell.length_b   1.000
_cell.length_c   1.000
_cell.angle_alpha   90.00
_cell.angle_beta   90.00
_cell.angle_gamma   90.00
#
_symmetry.space_group_name_H-M   'P 1'
#
loop_
_entity.id
_entity.type
_entity.pdbx_description
1 polymer ?
#
loop_
_entity_poly.entity_id
_entity_poly.type
_entity_poly.pdbx_seq_one_letter_code
_entity_poly.pdbx_strand_id
1 'polypeptide(L)'
;MRLTFSRTGRLLVAAGLVSLLAACNSAGRSTQYTSLDGYVPDPTLKTATKTNLTGRVRHACTVTQARFQKVPEDALAAPCGCYAERTLSTLDKDEIASYRTTGYFNDSARAKALNALDSCKLPRPV
;
A
#
# COMPACT_ATOMS: atom_id res chain seq x y z
N MET A 1 -56.24 34.23 11.31
CA MET A 1 -57.39 33.55 10.65
C MET A 1 -57.81 34.36 9.43
N ARG A 2 -57.64 33.81 8.22
CA ARG A 2 -58.52 33.94 7.04
C ARG A 2 -57.79 33.29 5.86
N LEU A 3 -58.18 32.06 5.57
CA LEU A 3 -57.88 31.34 4.33
C LEU A 3 -58.90 31.79 3.29
N THR A 4 -58.44 32.32 2.16
CA THR A 4 -59.23 32.38 0.93
C THR A 4 -58.58 31.48 -0.08
N PHE A 5 -59.15 30.28 -0.17
CA PHE A 5 -58.90 29.30 -1.21
C PHE A 5 -59.74 29.67 -2.43
N SER A 6 -59.17 29.46 -3.62
CA SER A 6 -59.83 28.88 -4.81
C SER A 6 -59.61 29.70 -6.09
N ARG A 7 -58.76 29.18 -6.99
CA ARG A 7 -59.28 28.47 -8.17
C ARG A 7 -58.15 27.77 -8.92
N THR A 8 -58.20 26.45 -8.83
CA THR A 8 -58.15 25.52 -9.96
C THR A 8 -57.21 25.84 -11.13
N GLY A 9 -56.21 24.96 -11.26
CA GLY A 9 -56.14 24.15 -12.47
C GLY A 9 -54.95 24.44 -13.36
N ARG A 10 -53.89 23.66 -13.16
CA ARG A 10 -53.33 22.80 -14.21
C ARG A 10 -52.37 21.80 -13.57
N LEU A 11 -52.90 20.59 -13.41
CA LEU A 11 -52.13 19.36 -13.35
C LEU A 11 -51.17 19.34 -14.55
N LEU A 12 -49.87 19.41 -14.30
CA LEU A 12 -48.89 18.70 -15.12
C LEU A 12 -47.88 18.07 -14.16
N VAL A 13 -48.07 16.78 -13.98
CA VAL A 13 -47.12 15.84 -13.39
C VAL A 13 -45.86 15.87 -14.24
N ALA A 14 -44.74 16.29 -13.65
CA ALA A 14 -43.41 15.97 -14.15
C ALA A 14 -42.69 15.22 -13.04
N ALA A 15 -42.77 13.89 -13.10
CA ALA A 15 -41.91 13.00 -12.36
C ALA A 15 -40.47 13.25 -12.84
N GLY A 16 -39.65 13.85 -11.97
CA GLY A 16 -38.23 14.09 -12.19
C GLY A 16 -37.46 13.59 -10.99
N LEU A 17 -37.03 12.34 -11.05
CA LEU A 17 -36.08 11.71 -10.14
C LEU A 17 -34.83 12.60 -9.96
N VAL A 18 -34.61 13.12 -8.76
CA VAL A 18 -33.28 13.59 -8.34
C VAL A 18 -32.88 12.84 -7.09
N SER A 19 -32.18 11.76 -7.37
CA SER A 19 -31.52 10.85 -6.45
C SER A 19 -30.38 11.52 -5.68
N LEU A 20 -30.35 11.27 -4.37
CA LEU A 20 -29.16 11.02 -3.54
C LEU A 20 -27.97 11.99 -3.65
N LEU A 21 -27.96 13.03 -2.81
CA LEU A 21 -26.73 13.61 -2.28
C LEU A 21 -26.49 13.12 -0.85
N ALA A 22 -26.10 11.85 -0.72
CA ALA A 22 -25.39 11.37 0.45
C ALA A 22 -23.91 11.26 0.05
N ALA A 23 -23.19 12.38 0.12
CA ALA A 23 -21.74 12.37 0.03
C ALA A 23 -21.20 11.68 1.29
N CYS A 24 -20.94 10.38 1.19
CA CYS A 24 -20.17 9.66 2.19
C CYS A 24 -18.80 10.30 2.29
N ASN A 25 -18.50 10.89 3.44
CA ASN A 25 -17.14 11.16 3.88
C ASN A 25 -16.35 9.85 3.88
N SER A 26 -15.58 9.58 2.84
CA SER A 26 -14.56 8.52 2.84
C SER A 26 -13.33 9.02 3.62
N ALA A 27 -13.51 9.19 4.93
CA ALA A 27 -12.41 9.11 5.88
C ALA A 27 -12.00 7.63 5.96
N GLY A 28 -10.83 7.32 5.40
CA GLY A 28 -10.28 5.96 5.39
C GLY A 28 -10.05 5.45 3.98
N ARG A 29 -9.02 5.98 3.33
CA ARG A 29 -8.38 5.30 2.19
C ARG A 29 -7.77 4.02 2.75
N SER A 30 -8.55 2.93 2.81
CA SER A 30 -7.98 1.61 2.97
C SER A 30 -7.02 1.42 1.81
N THR A 31 -5.73 1.27 2.12
CA THR A 31 -4.72 0.84 1.16
C THR A 31 -5.28 -0.35 0.42
N GLN A 32 -5.67 -0.15 -0.84
CA GLN A 32 -6.08 -1.21 -1.74
C GLN A 32 -4.83 -2.05 -2.01
N TYR A 33 -4.61 -3.08 -1.19
CA TYR A 33 -3.71 -4.14 -1.56
C TYR A 33 -4.40 -4.89 -2.69
N THR A 34 -3.89 -4.75 -3.90
CA THR A 34 -4.19 -5.71 -4.96
C THR A 34 -3.78 -7.06 -4.39
N SER A 35 -4.76 -7.92 -4.10
CA SER A 35 -4.47 -9.34 -3.85
C SER A 35 -3.53 -9.79 -4.98
N LEU A 36 -2.34 -10.27 -4.65
CA LEU A 36 -1.41 -10.86 -5.62
C LEU A 36 -1.95 -12.25 -6.01
N ASP A 37 -3.20 -12.31 -6.46
CA ASP A 37 -3.83 -13.52 -6.95
C ASP A 37 -2.99 -14.07 -8.11
N GLY A 38 -2.47 -15.29 -7.92
CA GLY A 38 -1.59 -15.97 -8.88
C GLY A 38 -0.09 -15.70 -8.72
N TYR A 39 0.37 -14.92 -7.73
CA TYR A 39 1.81 -14.85 -7.44
C TYR A 39 2.29 -16.19 -6.84
N VAL A 40 3.21 -16.84 -7.56
CA VAL A 40 3.92 -18.01 -7.06
C VAL A 40 5.25 -17.54 -6.47
N PRO A 41 5.44 -17.64 -5.15
CA PRO A 41 6.71 -17.30 -4.52
C PRO A 41 7.84 -18.15 -5.09
N ASP A 42 8.99 -17.53 -5.30
CA ASP A 42 10.19 -18.22 -5.79
C ASP A 42 10.55 -19.39 -4.84
N PRO A 43 10.57 -20.66 -5.32
CA PRO A 43 10.84 -21.81 -4.46
C PRO A 43 12.24 -21.77 -3.82
N THR A 44 13.19 -21.05 -4.44
CA THR A 44 14.55 -20.88 -3.90
C THR A 44 14.58 -19.98 -2.65
N LEU A 45 13.51 -19.20 -2.41
CA LEU A 45 13.42 -18.32 -1.26
C LEU A 45 13.30 -19.12 0.05
N LYS A 46 12.69 -20.31 0.00
CA LYS A 46 12.50 -21.19 1.17
C LYS A 46 13.80 -21.56 1.88
N THR A 47 14.90 -21.68 1.12
CA THR A 47 16.22 -22.07 1.63
C THR A 47 17.25 -20.94 1.54
N ALA A 48 16.84 -19.75 1.12
CA ALA A 48 17.74 -18.62 0.93
C ALA A 48 18.45 -18.23 2.23
N THR A 49 19.77 -18.07 2.17
CA THR A 49 20.59 -17.55 3.27
C THR A 49 20.20 -16.11 3.59
N LYS A 50 20.54 -15.63 4.80
CA LYS A 50 20.27 -14.23 5.18
C LYS A 50 20.89 -13.23 4.20
N THR A 51 22.11 -13.48 3.73
CA THR A 51 22.78 -12.66 2.71
C THR A 51 21.98 -12.59 1.40
N ASN A 52 21.43 -13.72 0.94
CA ASN A 52 20.60 -13.75 -0.27
C ASN A 52 19.29 -12.98 -0.07
N LEU A 53 18.67 -13.09 1.11
CA LEU A 53 17.50 -12.29 1.47
C LEU A 53 17.84 -10.79 1.47
N THR A 54 18.97 -10.39 2.05
CA THR A 54 19.42 -8.99 2.06
C THR A 54 19.61 -8.47 0.64
N GLY A 55 20.25 -9.25 -0.23
CA GLY A 55 20.43 -8.88 -1.63
C GLY A 55 19.11 -8.66 -2.36
N ARG A 56 18.13 -9.55 -2.13
CA ARG A 56 16.77 -9.43 -2.70
C ARG A 56 16.04 -8.19 -2.22
N VAL A 57 16.00 -7.98 -0.90
CA VAL A 57 15.34 -6.81 -0.31
C VAL A 57 15.99 -5.51 -0.78
N ARG A 58 17.33 -5.48 -0.87
CA ARG A 58 18.08 -4.34 -1.40
C ARG A 58 17.69 -4.05 -2.85
N HIS A 59 17.70 -5.07 -3.72
CA HIS A 59 17.34 -4.90 -5.12
C HIS A 59 15.90 -4.42 -5.30
N ALA A 60 14.95 -5.02 -4.57
CA ALA A 60 13.55 -4.61 -4.61
C ALA A 60 13.35 -3.16 -4.15
N CYS A 61 14.06 -2.74 -3.09
CA CYS A 61 14.10 -1.36 -2.65
C CYS A 61 14.63 -0.44 -3.76
N THR A 62 15.78 -0.76 -4.34
CA THR A 62 16.44 0.07 -5.36
C THR A 62 15.52 0.29 -6.57
N VAL A 63 14.96 -0.78 -7.14
CA VAL A 63 14.05 -0.69 -8.30
C VAL A 63 12.80 0.13 -7.97
N THR A 64 12.19 -0.10 -6.80
CA THR A 64 10.98 0.60 -6.39
C THR A 64 11.26 2.08 -6.17
N GLN A 65 12.33 2.40 -5.43
CA GLN A 65 12.70 3.77 -5.09
C GLN A 65 13.18 4.55 -6.30
N ALA A 66 13.91 3.94 -7.22
CA ALA A 66 14.33 4.58 -8.46
C ALA A 66 13.11 5.02 -9.28
N ARG A 67 12.11 4.13 -9.40
CA ARG A 67 10.85 4.42 -10.11
C ARG A 67 10.01 5.49 -9.41
N PHE A 68 9.98 5.47 -8.08
CA PHE A 68 9.20 6.37 -7.25
C PHE A 68 9.80 7.79 -7.24
N GLN A 69 11.11 7.90 -7.04
CA GLN A 69 11.84 9.17 -6.94
C GLN A 69 12.31 9.72 -8.29
N LYS A 70 12.23 8.92 -9.37
CA LYS A 70 12.74 9.26 -10.71
C LYS A 70 14.25 9.55 -10.71
N VAL A 71 15.01 8.73 -9.98
CA VAL A 71 16.48 8.81 -9.91
C VAL A 71 17.13 7.51 -10.42
N PRO A 72 18.40 7.56 -10.86
CA PRO A 72 19.19 6.37 -11.17
C PRO A 72 19.30 5.38 -10.00
N GLU A 73 19.40 4.08 -10.31
CA GLU A 73 19.46 3.00 -9.30
C GLU A 73 20.75 3.04 -8.45
N ASP A 74 21.87 3.49 -9.03
CA ASP A 74 23.17 3.62 -8.37
C ASP A 74 23.15 4.67 -7.24
N ALA A 75 22.39 5.76 -7.42
CA ALA A 75 22.16 6.77 -6.38
C ALA A 75 21.47 6.20 -5.12
N LEU A 76 20.82 5.03 -5.24
CA LEU A 76 20.08 4.38 -4.17
C LEU A 76 20.82 3.21 -3.53
N ALA A 77 22.02 2.85 -4.02
CA ALA A 77 22.75 1.68 -3.55
C ALA A 77 23.01 1.72 -2.03
N ALA A 78 23.47 2.86 -1.51
CA ALA A 78 23.73 3.05 -0.09
C ALA A 78 22.45 3.08 0.77
N PRO A 79 21.43 3.94 0.51
CA PRO A 79 20.24 3.98 1.35
C PRO A 79 19.41 2.69 1.28
N CYS A 80 19.31 2.02 0.12
CA CYS A 80 18.65 0.72 0.03
C CYS A 80 19.47 -0.42 0.65
N GLY A 81 20.79 -0.29 0.72
CA GLY A 81 21.66 -1.17 1.53
C GLY A 81 21.32 -1.07 3.02
N CYS A 82 21.30 0.17 3.56
CA CYS A 82 20.86 0.45 4.93
C CYS A 82 19.48 -0.16 5.22
N TYR A 83 18.51 0.05 4.33
CA TYR A 83 17.15 -0.45 4.49
C TYR A 83 17.11 -1.98 4.58
N ALA A 84 17.80 -2.68 3.68
CA ALA A 84 17.78 -4.14 3.63
C ALA A 84 18.42 -4.76 4.87
N GLU A 85 19.59 -4.25 5.29
CA GLU A 85 20.29 -4.71 6.48
C GLU A 85 19.46 -4.48 7.74
N ARG A 86 18.95 -3.25 7.91
CA ARG A 86 18.18 -2.88 9.09
C ARG A 86 16.89 -3.70 9.17
N THR A 87 16.14 -3.79 8.07
CA THR A 87 14.90 -4.59 8.03
C THR A 87 15.16 -6.03 8.46
N LEU A 88 16.06 -6.74 7.79
CA LEU A 88 16.34 -8.16 8.10
C LEU A 88 17.07 -8.39 9.42
N SER A 89 17.69 -7.37 10.01
CA SER A 89 18.22 -7.45 11.37
C SER A 89 17.13 -7.41 12.45
N THR A 90 15.98 -6.78 12.14
CA THR A 90 14.86 -6.59 13.06
C THR A 90 13.78 -7.67 12.96
N LEU A 91 13.82 -8.47 11.89
CA LEU A 91 12.84 -9.55 11.71
C LEU A 91 13.16 -10.73 12.63
N ASP A 92 12.11 -11.30 13.21
CA ASP A 92 12.20 -12.55 13.96
C ASP A 92 12.14 -13.78 13.03
N LYS A 93 12.19 -14.97 13.63
CA LYS A 93 12.22 -16.23 12.88
C LYS A 93 10.92 -16.48 12.10
N ASP A 94 9.78 -16.09 12.66
CA ASP A 94 8.46 -16.35 12.06
C ASP A 94 8.20 -15.38 10.91
N GLU A 95 8.61 -14.12 11.06
CA GLU A 95 8.59 -13.12 10.01
C GLU A 95 9.50 -13.49 8.83
N ILE A 96 10.70 -13.99 9.12
CA ILE A 96 11.60 -14.51 8.08
C ILE A 96 11.01 -15.74 7.40
N ALA A 97 10.41 -16.67 8.15
CA ALA A 97 9.77 -17.85 7.58
C ALA A 97 8.58 -17.47 6.69
N SER A 98 7.78 -16.50 7.13
CA SER A 98 6.67 -15.93 6.35
C SER A 98 7.20 -15.31 5.05
N TYR A 99 8.20 -14.42 5.13
CA TYR A 99 8.81 -13.82 3.95
C TYR A 99 9.35 -14.85 2.97
N ARG A 100 10.00 -15.90 3.46
CA ARG A 100 10.49 -17.01 2.62
C ARG A 100 9.39 -17.81 1.94
N THR A 101 8.23 -17.91 2.59
CA THR A 101 7.10 -18.68 2.10
C THR A 101 6.29 -17.89 1.08
N THR A 102 6.11 -16.59 1.32
CA THR A 102 5.18 -15.75 0.56
C THR A 102 5.86 -14.79 -0.40
N GLY A 103 7.14 -14.51 -0.22
CA GLY A 103 7.88 -13.52 -1.00
C GLY A 103 7.60 -12.06 -0.62
N TYR A 104 6.75 -11.80 0.39
CA TYR A 104 6.42 -10.45 0.87
C TYR A 104 6.45 -10.37 2.39
N PHE A 105 6.65 -9.16 2.93
CA PHE A 105 6.58 -8.93 4.37
C PHE A 105 5.14 -9.00 4.85
N ASN A 106 4.88 -9.84 5.86
CA ASN A 106 3.62 -9.82 6.61
C ASN A 106 3.45 -8.49 7.38
N ASP A 107 2.31 -8.29 8.04
CA ASP A 107 1.98 -7.00 8.65
C ASP A 107 3.00 -6.55 9.73
N SER A 108 3.49 -7.46 10.57
CA SER A 108 4.48 -7.13 11.60
C SER A 108 5.85 -6.80 11.00
N ALA A 109 6.32 -7.59 10.04
CA ALA A 109 7.57 -7.33 9.31
C ALA A 109 7.48 -6.04 8.50
N ARG A 110 6.30 -5.74 7.94
CA ARG A 110 6.03 -4.52 7.18
C ARG A 110 6.15 -3.28 8.05
N ALA A 111 5.62 -3.30 9.28
CA ALA A 111 5.81 -2.18 10.21
C ALA A 111 7.30 -1.90 10.48
N LYS A 112 8.10 -2.95 10.67
CA LYS A 112 9.55 -2.84 10.85
C LYS A 112 10.26 -2.31 9.60
N ALA A 113 9.87 -2.79 8.42
CA ALA A 113 10.39 -2.32 7.14
C ALA A 113 10.08 -0.82 6.91
N LEU A 114 8.85 -0.37 7.22
CA LEU A 114 8.48 1.04 7.13
C LEU A 114 9.31 1.91 8.09
N ASN A 115 9.60 1.44 9.30
CA ASN A 115 10.50 2.13 10.22
C ASN A 115 11.95 2.18 9.70
N ALA A 116 12.39 1.14 8.99
CA ALA A 116 13.70 1.10 8.36
C ALA A 116 13.82 2.10 7.20
N LEU A 117 12.77 2.29 6.38
CA LEU A 117 12.75 3.32 5.34
C LEU A 117 13.03 4.71 5.94
N ASP A 118 12.32 5.07 7.01
CA ASP A 118 12.50 6.36 7.68
C ASP A 118 13.91 6.53 8.25
N SER A 119 14.41 5.47 8.90
CA SER A 119 15.74 5.45 9.49
C SER A 119 16.83 5.64 8.43
N CYS A 120 16.63 5.07 7.24
CA CYS A 120 17.55 5.13 6.12
C CYS A 120 17.26 6.29 5.14
N LYS A 121 16.40 7.24 5.53
CA LYS A 121 16.06 8.46 4.76
C LYS A 121 15.50 8.17 3.37
N LEU A 122 14.80 7.05 3.23
CA LEU A 122 14.07 6.70 2.02
C LEU A 122 12.61 7.15 2.15
N PRO A 123 12.03 7.77 1.11
CA PRO A 123 10.65 8.19 1.15
C PRO A 123 9.73 6.96 1.07
N ARG A 124 8.57 7.04 1.74
CA ARG A 124 7.58 5.97 1.75
C ARG A 124 6.70 6.06 0.50
N PRO A 125 6.53 4.96 -0.25
CA PRO A 125 5.45 4.88 -1.25
C PRO A 125 4.11 5.03 -0.52
N VAL A 126 3.27 5.98 -0.98
CA VAL A 126 1.93 6.26 -0.46
C VAL A 126 0.84 5.49 -1.20
#